data_AF-A0A5C1PXI5-F1
#
_entry.id   AF-A0A5C1PXI5-F1
#
_cell.length_a   1.000
_cell.length_b   1.000
_cell.length_c   1.000
_cell.angle_alpha   90.00
_cell.angle_beta   90.00
_cell.angle_gamma   90.00
#
_symmetry.space_group_name_H-M   'P 1'
#
loop_
_entity.id
_entity.type
_entity.pdbx_description
1 polymer ?
#
loop_
_entity_poly.entity_id
_entity_poly.type
_entity_poly.pdbx_seq_one_letter_code
_entity_poly.pdbx_strand_id
1 'polypeptide(L)'
;MQEIELKFQIPPRGRDALASTVDEDGAVRAVRLQARYFDTAARDLAGAAFALRLRREHEGWVQTLKGRGDGMMRRLEHNAPVDLPPRAGADAVPALSLGRHAGTPAGIALAALLASRGLGEADLALQFSTDIQRLSREIEAEGARVELALDIGTIEAGSATLPVHEIEFELLDGSAHGLLAQSYLWVEAFGLWLDVRSKAERGDRLARGETVAPLPEFVTLPQEAPFGARVAALLRPVLALAAEVADEQATPAHQVALTRGMSDLAGLLREAGVEPWLSDTATLLAGLAFEPGAWRLADTQRLWLALIGFTLPDEAEAPSAAS
;
A
#
# COMPACT_ATOMS: atom_id res chain seq x y z
N MET A 1 -10.43 -14.63 -4.82
CA MET A 1 -10.84 -13.84 -3.65
C MET A 1 -10.06 -12.53 -3.69
N GLN A 2 -10.66 -11.41 -3.31
CA GLN A 2 -10.11 -10.06 -3.50
C GLN A 2 -9.46 -9.61 -2.17
N GLU A 3 -8.20 -9.19 -2.19
CA GLU A 3 -7.51 -8.69 -0.99
C GLU A 3 -7.75 -7.18 -0.86
N ILE A 4 -8.23 -6.73 0.31
CA ILE A 4 -8.39 -5.31 0.68
C ILE A 4 -7.47 -5.03 1.86
N GLU A 5 -6.50 -4.13 1.68
CA GLU A 5 -5.48 -3.80 2.69
C GLU A 5 -5.43 -2.28 2.90
N LEU A 6 -5.34 -1.86 4.17
CA LEU A 6 -5.05 -0.48 4.57
C LEU A 6 -3.73 -0.46 5.32
N LYS A 7 -2.84 0.45 4.95
CA LYS A 7 -1.54 0.60 5.58
C LYS A 7 -1.40 1.96 6.23
N PHE A 8 -0.89 1.99 7.45
CA PHE A 8 -0.67 3.21 8.19
C PHE A 8 0.75 3.29 8.74
N GLN A 9 1.30 4.50 8.76
CA GLN A 9 2.53 4.81 9.48
C GLN A 9 2.23 5.04 10.97
N ILE A 10 3.21 4.72 11.82
CA ILE A 10 3.09 4.79 13.26
C ILE A 10 3.98 5.91 13.82
N PRO A 11 3.40 6.94 14.48
CA PRO A 11 4.20 8.02 15.06
C PRO A 11 5.05 7.48 16.22
N PRO A 12 6.26 8.01 16.47
CA PRO A 12 7.14 7.54 17.54
C PRO A 12 6.45 7.37 18.89
N ARG A 13 5.58 8.31 19.27
CA ARG A 13 4.83 8.30 20.54
C ARG A 13 3.85 7.13 20.70
N GLY A 14 3.40 6.50 19.62
CA GLY A 14 2.38 5.45 19.62
C GLY A 14 2.93 4.03 19.48
N ARG A 15 4.23 3.88 19.18
CA ARG A 15 4.83 2.58 18.78
C ARG A 15 4.76 1.52 19.87
N ASP A 16 5.17 1.86 21.09
CA ASP A 16 5.23 0.88 22.18
C ASP A 16 3.82 0.45 22.64
N ALA A 17 2.90 1.41 22.74
CA ALA A 17 1.51 1.15 23.08
C ALA A 17 0.85 0.28 22.00
N LEU A 18 1.03 0.60 20.72
CA LEU A 18 0.50 -0.17 19.62
C LEU A 18 1.07 -1.59 19.58
N ALA A 19 2.38 -1.75 19.75
CA ALA A 19 3.01 -3.06 19.80
C ALA A 19 2.46 -3.91 20.95
N SER A 20 2.28 -3.30 22.13
CA SER A 20 1.68 -3.97 23.29
C SER A 20 0.23 -4.36 23.02
N THR A 21 -0.55 -3.50 22.36
CA THR A 21 -1.93 -3.82 21.98
C THR A 21 -1.99 -4.94 20.95
N VAL A 22 -1.06 -5.01 19.98
CA VAL A 22 -0.97 -6.13 19.03
C VAL A 22 -0.64 -7.44 19.77
N ASP A 23 0.19 -7.40 20.80
CA ASP A 23 0.64 -8.59 21.56
C ASP A 23 -0.19 -8.90 22.82
N GLU A 24 -1.32 -8.22 23.03
CA GLU A 24 -2.04 -8.18 24.32
C GLU A 24 -2.34 -9.55 24.95
N ASP A 25 -2.62 -10.58 24.14
CA ASP A 25 -2.93 -11.94 24.59
C ASP A 25 -1.81 -12.96 24.32
N GLY A 26 -0.64 -12.51 23.82
CA GLY A 26 0.48 -13.38 23.43
C GLY A 26 0.19 -14.31 22.24
N ALA A 27 -0.96 -14.14 21.57
CA ALA A 27 -1.38 -14.92 20.41
C ALA A 27 -0.75 -14.45 19.09
N VAL A 28 0.22 -13.53 19.16
CA VAL A 28 0.87 -12.96 17.98
C VAL A 28 1.82 -13.94 17.32
N ARG A 29 1.82 -13.96 15.99
CA ARG A 29 2.82 -14.67 15.20
C ARG A 29 3.94 -13.70 14.85
N ALA A 30 5.14 -13.96 15.38
CA ALA A 30 6.34 -13.23 15.01
C ALA A 30 7.10 -13.92 13.87
N VAL A 31 7.43 -13.17 12.82
CA VAL A 31 8.25 -13.66 11.71
C VAL A 31 9.24 -12.59 11.25
N ARG A 32 10.47 -13.02 10.98
CA ARG A 32 11.45 -12.17 10.27
C ARG A 32 11.31 -12.40 8.76
N LEU A 33 11.04 -11.33 8.04
CA LEU A 33 10.84 -11.29 6.59
C LEU A 33 12.01 -10.56 5.96
N GLN A 34 12.81 -11.28 5.17
CA GLN A 34 13.93 -10.69 4.44
C GLN A 34 13.64 -10.75 2.95
N ALA A 35 13.52 -9.62 2.27
CA ALA A 35 13.19 -9.58 0.85
C ALA A 35 14.28 -8.91 0.02
N ARG A 36 14.42 -9.38 -1.22
CA ARG A 36 15.28 -8.84 -2.27
C ARG A 36 14.41 -8.47 -3.45
N TYR A 37 14.45 -7.21 -3.87
CA TYR A 37 13.63 -6.67 -4.95
C TYR A 37 14.45 -6.52 -6.23
N PHE A 38 13.86 -6.95 -7.35
CA PHE A 38 14.53 -7.01 -8.63
C PHE A 38 13.81 -6.13 -9.66
N ASP A 39 14.58 -5.39 -10.43
CA ASP A 39 14.12 -4.56 -11.54
C ASP A 39 15.27 -4.37 -12.54
N THR A 40 14.98 -3.80 -13.70
CA THR A 40 15.98 -3.37 -14.67
C THR A 40 16.72 -2.14 -14.19
N ALA A 41 17.88 -1.85 -14.80
CA ALA A 41 18.62 -0.62 -14.52
C ALA A 41 17.77 0.66 -14.76
N ALA A 42 16.84 0.60 -15.71
CA ALA A 42 15.94 1.70 -16.05
C ALA A 42 14.63 1.74 -15.24
N ARG A 43 14.43 0.80 -14.29
CA ARG A 43 13.24 0.71 -13.43
C ARG A 43 11.95 0.46 -14.20
N ASP A 44 12.01 -0.39 -15.22
CA ASP A 44 10.87 -0.68 -16.09
C ASP A 44 9.70 -1.31 -15.32
N LEU A 45 9.97 -2.17 -14.33
CA LEU A 45 8.91 -2.78 -13.53
C LEU A 45 8.28 -1.72 -12.62
N ALA A 46 9.07 -0.99 -11.83
CA ALA A 46 8.56 0.05 -10.94
C ALA A 46 7.79 1.15 -11.71
N GLY A 47 8.29 1.58 -12.87
CA GLY A 47 7.62 2.54 -13.74
C GLY A 47 6.28 2.05 -14.30
N ALA A 48 6.10 0.73 -14.40
CA ALA A 48 4.82 0.09 -14.74
C ALA A 48 4.02 -0.37 -13.51
N ALA A 49 4.46 0.00 -12.30
CA ALA A 49 3.91 -0.40 -11.00
C ALA A 49 3.82 -1.94 -10.80
N PHE A 50 4.86 -2.63 -11.25
CA PHE A 50 5.18 -4.00 -10.84
C PHE A 50 6.20 -4.00 -9.70
N ALA A 51 6.16 -5.05 -8.89
CA ALA A 51 7.18 -5.36 -7.91
C ALA A 51 7.48 -6.86 -7.93
N LEU A 52 8.73 -7.21 -8.23
CA LEU A 52 9.21 -8.59 -8.22
C LEU A 52 10.21 -8.77 -7.08
N ARG A 53 9.97 -9.75 -6.21
CA ARG A 53 10.85 -10.02 -5.07
C ARG A 53 11.04 -11.49 -4.78
N LEU A 54 12.18 -11.81 -4.19
CA LEU A 54 12.40 -13.04 -3.43
C LEU A 54 12.34 -12.70 -1.94
N ARG A 55 11.47 -13.36 -1.19
CA ARG A 55 11.30 -13.17 0.25
C ARG A 55 11.62 -14.46 0.99
N ARG A 56 12.51 -14.39 1.97
CA ARG A 56 12.76 -15.46 2.94
C ARG A 56 11.71 -15.36 4.04
N GLU A 57 11.04 -16.47 4.29
CA GLU A 57 10.03 -16.64 5.34
C GLU A 57 10.32 -17.95 6.05
N HIS A 58 10.64 -17.89 7.35
CA HIS A 58 11.10 -19.07 8.10
C HIS A 58 12.31 -19.75 7.42
N GLU A 59 12.20 -21.04 7.08
CA GLU A 59 13.24 -21.80 6.37
C GLU A 59 13.08 -21.76 4.84
N GLY A 60 12.00 -21.16 4.33
CA GLY A 60 11.63 -21.18 2.92
C GLY A 60 11.85 -19.86 2.20
N TRP A 61 11.73 -19.91 0.87
CA TRP A 61 11.70 -18.74 0.01
C TRP A 61 10.39 -18.69 -0.78
N VAL A 62 9.91 -17.47 -1.03
CA VAL A 62 8.76 -17.20 -1.89
C VAL A 62 9.18 -16.14 -2.90
N GLN A 63 8.92 -16.39 -4.18
CA GLN A 63 9.00 -15.37 -5.21
C GLN A 63 7.61 -14.76 -5.40
N THR A 64 7.50 -13.47 -5.12
CA THR A 64 6.25 -12.73 -5.31
C THR A 64 6.37 -11.81 -6.50
N LEU A 65 5.35 -11.84 -7.37
CA LEU A 65 5.13 -10.81 -8.38
C LEU A 65 3.85 -10.07 -8.03
N LYS A 66 3.97 -8.77 -7.78
CA LYS A 66 2.83 -7.84 -7.66
C LYS A 66 2.76 -6.96 -8.90
N GLY A 67 1.56 -6.64 -9.35
CA GLY A 67 1.31 -5.73 -10.47
C GLY A 67 0.03 -4.92 -10.26
N ARG A 68 -0.24 -3.98 -11.18
CA ARG A 68 -1.47 -3.17 -11.13
C ARG A 68 -2.71 -4.05 -11.27
N GLY A 69 -3.64 -3.91 -10.32
CA GLY A 69 -5.00 -4.43 -10.40
C GLY A 69 -5.99 -3.37 -10.86
N ASP A 70 -7.26 -3.78 -10.92
CA ASP A 70 -8.41 -2.96 -11.28
C ASP A 70 -9.02 -2.29 -10.05
N GLY A 71 -8.63 -1.06 -9.70
CA GLY A 71 -9.21 -0.33 -8.57
C GLY A 71 -8.18 0.42 -7.74
N MET A 72 -8.61 1.10 -6.66
CA MET A 72 -7.72 1.93 -5.83
C MET A 72 -6.82 1.11 -4.91
N MET A 73 -7.37 0.09 -4.24
CA MET A 73 -6.63 -0.80 -3.34
C MET A 73 -6.39 -2.20 -3.93
N ARG A 74 -6.65 -2.39 -5.24
CA ARG A 74 -6.62 -3.70 -5.91
C ARG A 74 -5.28 -3.90 -6.63
N ARG A 75 -4.66 -5.08 -6.44
CA ARG A 75 -3.40 -5.48 -7.08
C ARG A 75 -3.50 -6.90 -7.63
N LEU A 76 -2.79 -7.16 -8.72
CA LEU A 76 -2.51 -8.52 -9.14
C LEU A 76 -1.36 -9.05 -8.30
N GLU A 77 -1.51 -10.23 -7.72
CA GLU A 77 -0.46 -10.87 -6.93
C GLU A 77 -0.36 -12.35 -7.27
N HIS A 78 0.88 -12.84 -7.36
CA HIS A 78 1.17 -14.27 -7.41
C HIS A 78 2.37 -14.59 -6.52
N ASN A 79 2.15 -15.49 -5.57
CA ASN A 79 3.17 -16.03 -4.67
C ASN A 79 3.57 -17.43 -5.13
N ALA A 80 4.84 -17.62 -5.50
CA ALA A 80 5.40 -18.89 -5.92
C ALA A 80 6.43 -19.37 -4.90
N PRO A 81 6.17 -20.46 -4.14
CA PRO A 81 7.18 -21.07 -3.28
C PRO A 81 8.45 -21.44 -4.07
N VAL A 82 9.59 -21.32 -3.41
CA VAL A 82 10.91 -21.61 -3.99
C VAL A 82 11.68 -22.51 -3.05
N ASP A 83 11.83 -23.76 -3.45
CA ASP A 83 12.66 -24.71 -2.72
C ASP A 83 14.15 -24.43 -2.99
N LEU A 84 14.94 -24.46 -1.92
CA LEU A 84 16.39 -24.49 -2.04
C LEU A 84 16.86 -25.91 -2.36
N PRO A 85 17.93 -26.08 -3.16
CA PRO A 85 18.55 -27.38 -3.35
C PRO A 85 18.96 -28.00 -2.00
N PRO A 86 18.88 -29.34 -1.82
CA PRO A 86 19.19 -30.00 -0.55
C PRO A 86 20.60 -29.77 0.03
N ARG A 87 21.52 -29.20 -0.75
CA ARG A 87 22.91 -28.88 -0.36
C ARG A 87 23.18 -27.37 -0.25
N ALA A 88 22.14 -26.54 -0.33
CA ALA A 88 22.27 -25.11 -0.20
C ALA A 88 22.72 -24.75 1.23
N GLY A 89 23.71 -23.85 1.35
CA GLY A 89 24.09 -23.31 2.66
C GLY A 89 22.98 -22.46 3.28
N ALA A 90 23.05 -22.20 4.58
CA ALA A 90 22.04 -21.41 5.31
C ALA A 90 21.82 -19.99 4.75
N ASP A 91 22.84 -19.43 4.09
CA ASP A 91 22.79 -18.10 3.47
C ASP A 91 22.52 -18.14 1.95
N ALA A 92 22.21 -19.31 1.40
CA ALA A 92 21.89 -19.44 0.00
C ALA A 92 20.60 -18.70 -0.34
N VAL A 93 20.66 -17.91 -1.43
CA VAL A 93 19.50 -17.24 -2.00
C VAL A 93 19.18 -17.92 -3.32
N PRO A 94 17.92 -18.33 -3.55
CA PRO A 94 17.56 -18.98 -4.80
C PRO A 94 17.69 -18.00 -5.96
N ALA A 95 17.90 -18.56 -7.16
CA ALA A 95 17.84 -17.76 -8.38
C ALA A 95 16.40 -17.27 -8.63
N LEU A 96 16.29 -16.01 -9.05
CA LEU A 96 15.07 -15.46 -9.62
C LEU A 96 14.69 -16.26 -10.87
N SER A 97 13.40 -16.51 -11.07
CA SER A 97 12.90 -17.11 -12.32
C SER A 97 11.52 -16.61 -12.68
N LEU A 98 11.40 -15.88 -13.79
CA LEU A 98 10.14 -15.35 -14.30
C LEU A 98 9.15 -16.46 -14.67
N GLY A 99 9.66 -17.63 -15.07
CA GLY A 99 8.85 -18.81 -15.38
C GLY A 99 7.95 -19.27 -14.24
N ARG A 100 8.25 -18.91 -12.98
CA ARG A 100 7.40 -19.19 -11.81
C ARG A 100 6.04 -18.51 -11.83
N HIS A 101 5.90 -17.45 -12.63
CA HIS A 101 4.64 -16.72 -12.78
C HIS A 101 3.95 -17.03 -14.12
N ALA A 102 4.50 -17.96 -14.92
CA ALA A 102 3.96 -18.27 -16.24
C ALA A 102 2.48 -18.71 -16.16
N GLY A 103 1.65 -18.19 -17.07
CA GLY A 103 0.21 -18.49 -17.11
C GLY A 103 -0.64 -17.75 -16.08
N THR A 104 -0.04 -17.03 -15.12
CA THR A 104 -0.79 -16.21 -14.18
C THR A 104 -1.12 -14.83 -14.78
N PRO A 105 -2.20 -14.15 -14.37
CA PRO A 105 -2.50 -12.80 -14.85
C PRO A 105 -1.33 -11.81 -14.66
N ALA A 106 -0.69 -11.84 -13.49
CA ALA A 106 0.48 -11.01 -13.21
C ALA A 106 1.68 -11.34 -14.12
N GLY A 107 1.96 -12.63 -14.33
CA GLY A 107 3.06 -13.07 -15.19
C GLY A 107 2.83 -12.79 -16.67
N ILE A 108 1.60 -12.90 -17.17
CA ILE A 108 1.23 -12.52 -18.53
C ILE A 108 1.46 -11.02 -18.75
N ALA A 109 1.01 -10.19 -17.79
CA ALA A 109 1.18 -8.74 -17.87
C ALA A 109 2.66 -8.33 -17.80
N LEU A 110 3.46 -8.96 -16.93
CA LEU A 110 4.91 -8.74 -16.85
C LEU A 110 5.62 -9.16 -18.16
N ALA A 111 5.27 -10.33 -18.72
CA ALA A 111 5.86 -10.80 -19.97
C ALA A 111 5.56 -9.83 -21.14
N ALA A 112 4.34 -9.29 -21.20
CA ALA A 112 3.98 -8.28 -22.20
C ALA A 112 4.78 -6.99 -22.04
N LEU A 113 4.97 -6.50 -20.80
CA LEU A 113 5.80 -5.34 -20.51
C LEU A 113 7.24 -5.56 -20.97
N LEU A 114 7.88 -6.65 -20.54
CA LEU A 114 9.27 -6.95 -20.89
C LEU A 114 9.45 -7.10 -22.41
N ALA A 115 8.54 -7.81 -23.09
CA ALA A 115 8.56 -7.95 -24.54
C ALA A 115 8.44 -6.59 -25.26
N SER A 116 7.56 -5.69 -24.79
CA SER A 116 7.40 -4.35 -25.37
C SER A 116 8.65 -3.47 -25.26
N ARG A 117 9.56 -3.81 -24.35
CA ARG A 117 10.83 -3.10 -24.11
C ARG A 117 12.05 -3.84 -24.66
N GLY A 118 11.88 -5.06 -25.20
CA GLY A 118 12.99 -5.91 -25.64
C GLY A 118 13.86 -6.44 -24.50
N LEU A 119 13.28 -6.60 -23.31
CA LEU A 119 13.96 -7.01 -22.07
C LEU A 119 13.65 -8.46 -21.72
N GLY A 120 14.50 -9.08 -20.90
CA GLY A 120 14.32 -10.43 -20.37
C GLY A 120 14.83 -10.58 -18.93
N GLU A 121 14.83 -11.83 -18.45
CA GLU A 121 15.26 -12.15 -17.07
C GLU A 121 16.70 -11.71 -16.77
N ALA A 122 17.58 -11.73 -17.78
CA ALA A 122 18.98 -11.33 -17.64
C ALA A 122 19.17 -9.82 -17.40
N ASP A 123 18.16 -9.00 -17.69
CA ASP A 123 18.21 -7.55 -17.46
C ASP A 123 17.81 -7.16 -16.03
N LEU A 124 17.33 -8.12 -15.23
CA LEU A 124 16.87 -7.91 -13.86
C LEU A 124 18.04 -8.03 -12.88
N ALA A 125 18.21 -6.99 -12.06
CA ALA A 125 19.23 -6.92 -11.02
C ALA A 125 18.60 -6.58 -9.67
N LEU A 126 19.30 -6.94 -8.58
CA LEU A 126 18.94 -6.54 -7.23
C LEU A 126 19.01 -5.01 -7.11
N GLN A 127 17.92 -4.41 -6.67
CA GLN A 127 17.82 -2.96 -6.51
C GLN A 127 17.89 -2.52 -5.05
N PHE A 128 17.17 -3.22 -4.18
CA PHE A 128 17.13 -2.96 -2.74
C PHE A 128 16.65 -4.21 -2.00
N SER A 129 16.83 -4.22 -0.69
CA SER A 129 16.37 -5.25 0.22
C SER A 129 15.52 -4.68 1.35
N THR A 130 14.82 -5.56 2.05
CA THR A 130 14.14 -5.23 3.30
C THR A 130 14.46 -6.29 4.36
N ASP A 131 14.56 -5.86 5.62
CA ASP A 131 14.64 -6.75 6.78
C ASP A 131 13.60 -6.30 7.80
N ILE A 132 12.52 -7.06 7.91
CA ILE A 132 11.32 -6.67 8.65
C ILE A 132 11.01 -7.74 9.70
N GLN A 133 10.81 -7.34 10.95
CA GLN A 133 10.09 -8.13 11.92
C GLN A 133 8.60 -7.82 11.79
N ARG A 134 7.83 -8.83 11.40
CA ARG A 134 6.36 -8.77 11.35
C ARG A 134 5.79 -9.46 12.56
N LEU A 135 4.88 -8.76 13.24
CA LEU A 135 3.98 -9.30 14.24
C LEU A 135 2.58 -9.36 13.60
N SER A 136 2.01 -10.55 13.45
CA SER A 136 0.67 -10.71 12.89
C SER A 136 -0.32 -11.38 13.83
N ARG A 137 -1.57 -10.90 13.80
CA ARG A 137 -2.69 -11.52 14.51
C ARG A 137 -3.99 -11.29 13.76
N GLU A 138 -4.93 -12.20 13.92
CA GLU A 138 -6.30 -12.02 13.44
C GLU A 138 -7.17 -11.43 14.53
N ILE A 139 -8.06 -10.50 14.16
CA ILE A 139 -9.09 -9.94 15.03
C ILE A 139 -10.45 -10.00 14.35
N GLU A 140 -11.48 -10.06 15.18
CA GLU A 140 -12.88 -9.89 14.76
C GLU A 140 -13.29 -8.44 14.97
N ALA A 141 -13.92 -7.84 13.96
CA ALA A 141 -14.42 -6.47 14.00
C ALA A 141 -15.71 -6.38 13.21
N GLU A 142 -16.83 -6.00 13.86
CA GLU A 142 -18.16 -5.75 13.24
C GLU A 142 -18.41 -6.42 11.88
N GLY A 143 -18.52 -7.76 11.87
CA GLY A 143 -18.82 -8.53 10.66
C GLY A 143 -17.65 -8.72 9.69
N ALA A 144 -16.42 -8.48 10.14
CA ALA A 144 -15.18 -8.63 9.39
C ALA A 144 -14.14 -9.38 10.23
N ARG A 145 -13.35 -10.21 9.56
CA ARG A 145 -12.14 -10.82 10.10
C ARG A 145 -10.94 -10.15 9.46
N VAL A 146 -10.06 -9.59 10.28
CA VAL A 146 -8.97 -8.71 9.84
C VAL A 146 -7.64 -9.24 10.35
N GLU A 147 -6.64 -9.40 9.48
CA GLU A 147 -5.25 -9.56 9.90
C GLU A 147 -4.66 -8.19 10.21
N LEU A 148 -4.15 -8.03 11.43
CA LEU A 148 -3.25 -6.95 11.81
C LEU A 148 -1.83 -7.41 11.56
N ALA A 149 -1.06 -6.66 10.79
CA ALA A 149 0.36 -6.92 10.53
C ALA A 149 1.21 -5.69 10.88
N LEU A 150 1.84 -5.72 12.05
CA LEU A 150 2.79 -4.70 12.49
C LEU A 150 4.19 -5.03 11.95
N ASP A 151 4.72 -4.15 11.13
CA ASP A 151 6.03 -4.26 10.50
C ASP A 151 7.02 -3.25 11.08
N ILE A 152 8.12 -3.77 11.61
CA ILE A 152 9.22 -3.01 12.18
C ILE A 152 10.53 -3.45 11.54
N GLY A 153 11.30 -2.53 10.96
CA GLY A 153 12.59 -2.88 10.38
C GLY A 153 13.14 -1.84 9.43
N THR A 154 13.79 -2.29 8.35
CA THR A 154 14.48 -1.40 7.41
C THR A 154 14.25 -1.78 5.95
N ILE A 155 14.31 -0.75 5.09
CA ILE A 155 14.54 -0.86 3.66
C ILE A 155 15.97 -0.40 3.39
N GLU A 156 16.71 -1.13 2.57
CA GLU A 156 18.15 -0.95 2.37
C GLU A 156 18.47 -0.91 0.88
N ALA A 157 19.14 0.15 0.42
CA ALA A 157 19.60 0.27 -0.96
C ALA A 157 21.05 0.77 -0.98
N GLY A 158 21.99 -0.12 -1.28
CA GLY A 158 23.42 0.20 -1.15
C GLY A 158 23.78 0.58 0.29
N SER A 159 24.27 1.80 0.50
CA SER A 159 24.57 2.34 1.84
C SER A 159 23.41 3.14 2.45
N ALA A 160 22.31 3.32 1.73
CA ALA A 160 21.15 4.07 2.21
C ALA A 160 20.18 3.15 2.95
N THR A 161 19.59 3.65 4.03
CA THR A 161 18.64 2.91 4.86
C THR A 161 17.43 3.79 5.19
N LEU A 162 16.24 3.22 5.14
CA LEU A 162 14.98 3.85 5.52
C LEU A 162 14.27 2.99 6.58
N PRO A 163 13.96 3.53 7.79
CA PRO A 163 13.24 2.77 8.80
C PRO A 163 11.79 2.52 8.40
N VAL A 164 11.26 1.39 8.86
CA VAL A 164 9.87 0.96 8.67
C VAL A 164 9.22 0.81 10.04
N HIS A 165 8.11 1.52 10.24
CA HIS A 165 7.22 1.39 11.39
C HIS A 165 5.79 1.59 10.91
N GLU A 166 5.17 0.50 10.48
CA GLU A 166 3.83 0.53 9.88
C GLU A 166 2.97 -0.61 10.37
N ILE A 167 1.67 -0.39 10.32
CA ILE A 167 0.67 -1.43 10.57
C ILE A 167 -0.22 -1.54 9.33
N GLU A 168 -0.40 -2.77 8.88
CA GLU A 168 -1.32 -3.15 7.81
C GLU A 168 -2.56 -3.81 8.43
N PHE A 169 -3.74 -3.44 7.94
CA PHE A 169 -5.02 -4.06 8.23
C PHE A 169 -5.50 -4.72 6.94
N GLU A 170 -5.54 -6.04 6.91
CA GLU A 170 -5.96 -6.81 5.74
C GLU A 170 -7.29 -7.51 6.02
N LEU A 171 -8.28 -7.29 5.17
CA LEU A 171 -9.56 -7.99 5.24
C LEU A 171 -9.37 -9.44 4.79
N LEU A 172 -9.51 -10.38 5.72
CA LEU A 172 -9.47 -11.81 5.44
C LEU A 172 -10.83 -12.33 4.96
N ASP A 173 -11.91 -11.86 5.60
CA ASP A 173 -13.28 -12.22 5.28
C ASP A 173 -14.29 -11.19 5.84
N GLY A 174 -15.49 -11.14 5.27
CA GLY A 174 -16.58 -10.30 5.76
C GLY A 174 -16.60 -8.86 5.23
N SER A 175 -17.10 -7.93 6.04
CA SER A 175 -17.40 -6.56 5.62
C SER A 175 -16.15 -5.67 5.52
N ALA A 176 -15.96 -5.05 4.36
CA ALA A 176 -14.94 -4.02 4.19
C ALA A 176 -15.26 -2.73 4.98
N HIS A 177 -16.53 -2.49 5.34
CA HIS A 177 -16.89 -1.41 6.27
C HIS A 177 -16.41 -1.70 7.70
N GLY A 178 -16.48 -2.97 8.15
CA GLY A 178 -15.91 -3.41 9.42
C GLY A 178 -14.39 -3.15 9.51
N LEU A 179 -13.65 -3.43 8.43
CA LEU A 179 -12.23 -3.08 8.31
C LEU A 179 -11.99 -1.58 8.49
N LEU A 180 -12.76 -0.74 7.78
CA LEU A 180 -12.61 0.72 7.84
C LEU A 180 -12.90 1.27 9.24
N ALA A 181 -13.98 0.80 9.88
CA ALA A 181 -14.35 1.18 11.23
C ALA A 181 -13.25 0.78 12.24
N GLN A 182 -12.76 -0.45 12.15
CA GLN A 182 -11.69 -0.95 13.02
C GLN A 182 -10.39 -0.17 12.86
N SER A 183 -10.03 0.17 11.62
CA SER A 183 -8.84 0.96 11.31
C SER A 183 -8.94 2.37 11.90
N TYR A 184 -10.13 2.98 11.88
CA TYR A 184 -10.35 4.30 12.45
C TYR A 184 -10.16 4.34 13.98
N LEU A 185 -10.62 3.32 14.70
CA LEU A 185 -10.39 3.22 16.15
C LEU A 185 -8.89 3.25 16.49
N TRP A 186 -8.04 2.63 15.65
CA TRP A 186 -6.59 2.62 15.85
C TRP A 186 -5.92 3.93 15.43
N VAL A 187 -6.45 4.58 14.39
CA VAL A 187 -6.07 5.96 14.06
C VAL A 187 -6.27 6.87 15.27
N GLU A 188 -7.43 6.83 15.91
CA GLU A 188 -7.73 7.66 17.08
C GLU A 188 -6.83 7.30 18.27
N ALA A 189 -6.65 6.00 18.55
CA ALA A 189 -5.88 5.54 19.70
C ALA A 189 -4.37 5.82 19.58
N PHE A 190 -3.79 5.64 18.40
CA PHE A 190 -2.33 5.65 18.21
C PHE A 190 -1.82 6.81 17.35
N GLY A 191 -2.71 7.63 16.78
CA GLY A 191 -2.35 8.75 15.91
C GLY A 191 -1.77 8.28 14.57
N LEU A 192 -2.31 7.21 14.03
CA LEU A 192 -1.88 6.63 12.75
C LEU A 192 -2.24 7.55 11.58
N TRP A 193 -1.45 7.52 10.51
CA TRP A 193 -1.84 8.16 9.24
C TRP A 193 -1.68 7.20 8.07
N LEU A 194 -2.63 7.28 7.13
CA LEU A 194 -2.70 6.40 5.97
C LEU A 194 -1.51 6.63 5.05
N ASP A 195 -0.92 5.54 4.56
CA ASP A 195 0.16 5.57 3.58
C ASP A 195 -0.07 4.54 2.47
N VAL A 196 -0.38 5.05 1.29
CA VAL A 196 -0.63 4.24 0.09
C VAL A 196 0.68 3.79 -0.59
N ARG A 197 1.82 4.36 -0.23
CA ARG A 197 3.12 4.04 -0.85
C ARG A 197 3.59 2.69 -0.38
N SER A 198 3.98 1.83 -1.31
CA SER A 198 4.42 0.47 -0.94
C SER A 198 5.87 0.49 -0.41
N LYS A 199 6.28 -0.57 0.31
CA LYS A 199 7.70 -0.81 0.60
C LYS A 199 8.53 -0.87 -0.70
N ALA A 200 7.95 -1.40 -1.78
CA ALA A 200 8.61 -1.49 -3.07
C ALA A 200 8.86 -0.10 -3.69
N GLU A 201 7.86 0.77 -3.65
CA GLU A 201 7.97 2.16 -4.11
C GLU A 201 8.99 2.95 -3.29
N ARG A 202 8.90 2.88 -1.95
CA ARG A 202 9.86 3.57 -1.07
C ARG A 202 11.29 3.04 -1.26
N GLY A 203 11.46 1.73 -1.47
CA GLY A 203 12.76 1.12 -1.72
C GLY A 203 13.36 1.47 -3.08
N ASP A 204 12.53 1.56 -4.14
CA ASP A 204 13.00 2.04 -5.44
C ASP A 204 13.47 3.50 -5.38
N ARG A 205 12.70 4.37 -4.71
CA ARG A 205 13.10 5.77 -4.48
C ARG A 205 14.41 5.86 -3.68
N LEU A 206 14.54 5.07 -2.62
CA LEU A 206 15.77 4.99 -1.83
C LEU A 206 16.96 4.56 -2.70
N ALA A 207 16.78 3.56 -3.58
CA ALA A 207 17.81 3.09 -4.50
C ALA A 207 18.20 4.13 -5.57
N ARG A 208 17.28 5.02 -5.93
CA ARG A 208 17.51 6.17 -6.82
C ARG A 208 18.10 7.39 -6.10
N GLY A 209 18.21 7.37 -4.77
CA GLY A 209 18.65 8.52 -3.98
C GLY A 209 17.61 9.64 -3.91
N GLU A 210 16.34 9.32 -4.07
CA GLU A 210 15.24 10.27 -4.07
C GLU A 210 14.46 10.24 -2.77
N THR A 211 14.11 11.42 -2.26
CA THR A 211 13.37 11.58 -1.01
C THR A 211 11.89 11.87 -1.23
N VAL A 212 11.51 12.34 -2.43
CA VAL A 212 10.15 12.75 -2.77
C VAL A 212 9.67 12.03 -4.02
N ALA A 213 8.39 11.68 -4.05
CA ALA A 213 7.75 11.11 -5.24
C ALA A 213 7.72 12.11 -6.41
N PRO A 214 7.60 11.64 -7.67
CA PRO A 214 7.18 12.51 -8.76
C PRO A 214 5.73 12.98 -8.52
N LEU A 215 5.39 14.14 -9.08
CA LEU A 215 4.01 14.62 -9.06
C LEU A 215 3.10 13.63 -9.81
N PRO A 216 1.97 13.21 -9.23
CA PRO A 216 1.05 12.32 -9.91
C PRO A 216 0.34 13.06 -11.04
N GLU A 217 -0.05 12.29 -12.06
CA GLU A 217 -0.94 12.80 -13.11
C GLU A 217 -2.38 12.88 -12.61
N PHE A 218 -3.00 14.04 -12.82
CA PHE A 218 -4.42 14.22 -12.59
C PHE A 218 -5.19 13.88 -13.86
N VAL A 219 -6.10 12.93 -13.77
CA VAL A 219 -6.92 12.49 -14.90
C VAL A 219 -8.18 13.35 -15.02
N THR A 220 -8.61 13.62 -16.25
CA THR A 220 -9.94 14.16 -16.50
C THR A 220 -10.97 13.09 -16.17
N LEU A 221 -11.90 13.41 -15.26
CA LEU A 221 -12.95 12.49 -14.88
C LEU A 221 -13.93 12.26 -16.04
N PRO A 222 -14.20 11.00 -16.43
CA PRO A 222 -15.34 10.71 -17.30
C PRO A 222 -16.63 11.00 -16.53
N GLN A 223 -17.49 11.87 -17.07
CA GLN A 223 -18.74 12.27 -16.42
C GLN A 223 -19.70 11.09 -16.20
N GLU A 224 -19.65 10.09 -17.10
CA GLU A 224 -20.53 8.92 -17.08
C GLU A 224 -20.04 7.79 -16.17
N ALA A 225 -18.87 7.91 -15.56
CA ALA A 225 -18.37 6.87 -14.67
C ALA A 225 -19.16 6.82 -13.35
N PRO A 226 -19.35 5.62 -12.74
CA PRO A 226 -19.96 5.48 -11.44
C PRO A 226 -19.30 6.38 -10.39
N PHE A 227 -20.08 6.87 -9.43
CA PHE A 227 -19.59 7.81 -8.41
C PHE A 227 -18.34 7.29 -7.69
N GLY A 228 -18.35 6.04 -7.23
CA GLY A 228 -17.19 5.41 -6.58
C GLY A 228 -15.93 5.37 -7.45
N ALA A 229 -16.09 5.16 -8.76
CA ALA A 229 -14.97 5.19 -9.70
C ALA A 229 -14.42 6.61 -9.89
N ARG A 230 -15.30 7.63 -9.92
CA ARG A 230 -14.90 9.05 -9.96
C ARG A 230 -14.18 9.47 -8.67
N VAL A 231 -14.68 9.04 -7.51
CA VAL A 231 -14.00 9.25 -6.22
C VAL A 231 -12.63 8.58 -6.23
N ALA A 232 -12.52 7.32 -6.63
CA ALA A 232 -11.26 6.59 -6.69
C ALA A 232 -10.22 7.27 -7.61
N ALA A 233 -10.66 7.82 -8.74
CA ALA A 233 -9.80 8.51 -9.71
C ALA A 233 -9.20 9.81 -9.14
N LEU A 234 -9.97 10.59 -8.37
CA LEU A 234 -9.45 11.79 -7.69
C LEU A 234 -8.66 11.45 -6.42
N LEU A 235 -9.13 10.46 -5.66
CA LEU A 235 -8.59 10.14 -4.34
C LEU A 235 -7.18 9.55 -4.44
N ARG A 236 -6.89 8.73 -5.45
CA ARG A 236 -5.57 8.10 -5.60
C ARG A 236 -4.40 9.10 -5.64
N PRO A 237 -4.36 10.09 -6.55
CA PRO A 237 -3.27 11.07 -6.55
C PRO A 237 -3.26 11.93 -5.28
N VAL A 238 -4.44 12.23 -4.71
CA VAL A 238 -4.56 12.98 -3.45
C VAL A 238 -3.92 12.22 -2.29
N LEU A 239 -4.17 10.91 -2.13
CA LEU A 239 -3.59 10.11 -1.05
C LEU A 239 -2.07 9.99 -1.18
N ALA A 240 -1.55 9.86 -2.41
CA ALA A 240 -0.10 9.85 -2.64
C ALA A 240 0.54 11.19 -2.21
N LEU A 241 -0.04 12.32 -2.61
CA LEU A 241 0.42 13.65 -2.21
C LEU A 241 0.28 13.89 -0.70
N ALA A 242 -0.83 13.46 -0.11
CA ALA A 242 -1.09 13.58 1.32
C ALA A 242 -0.05 12.81 2.14
N ALA A 243 0.37 11.61 1.69
CA ALA A 243 1.43 10.85 2.33
C ALA A 243 2.78 11.57 2.28
N GLU A 244 3.11 12.23 1.16
CA GLU A 244 4.34 13.05 1.05
C GLU A 244 4.31 14.28 1.98
N VAL A 245 3.13 14.92 2.14
CA VAL A 245 2.97 16.05 3.06
C VAL A 245 3.01 15.59 4.51
N ALA A 246 2.33 14.49 4.82
CA ALA A 246 2.33 13.89 6.15
C ALA A 246 3.71 13.40 6.57
N ASP A 247 4.61 13.07 5.65
CA ASP A 247 6.01 12.70 5.96
C ASP A 247 6.99 13.88 5.90
N GLU A 248 6.50 15.10 5.68
CA GLU A 248 7.31 16.32 5.57
C GLU A 248 8.35 16.26 4.43
N GLN A 249 8.06 15.47 3.38
CA GLN A 249 8.90 15.33 2.16
C GLN A 249 8.38 16.15 0.97
N ALA A 250 7.11 16.56 1.03
CA ALA A 250 6.45 17.28 -0.04
C ALA A 250 7.14 18.62 -0.39
N THR A 251 7.35 18.86 -1.69
CA THR A 251 7.80 20.16 -2.19
C THR A 251 6.63 21.15 -2.36
N PRO A 252 6.88 22.47 -2.55
CA PRO A 252 5.84 23.45 -2.89
C PRO A 252 4.90 23.01 -4.03
N ALA A 253 5.44 22.31 -5.03
CA ALA A 253 4.64 21.82 -6.13
C ALA A 253 3.67 20.70 -5.71
N HIS A 254 4.08 19.84 -4.76
CA HIS A 254 3.22 18.79 -4.20
C HIS A 254 2.08 19.41 -3.40
N GLN A 255 2.36 20.44 -2.59
CA GLN A 255 1.36 21.12 -1.78
C GLN A 255 0.33 21.84 -2.65
N VAL A 256 0.77 22.52 -3.73
CA VAL A 256 -0.13 23.13 -4.71
C VAL A 256 -0.99 22.08 -5.43
N ALA A 257 -0.39 20.96 -5.85
CA ALA A 257 -1.11 19.86 -6.47
C ALA A 257 -2.15 19.24 -5.51
N LEU A 258 -1.80 19.14 -4.23
CA LEU A 258 -2.69 18.63 -3.19
C LEU A 258 -3.88 19.56 -2.95
N THR A 259 -3.64 20.87 -2.85
CA THR A 259 -4.72 21.88 -2.77
C THR A 259 -5.69 21.76 -3.93
N ARG A 260 -5.18 21.60 -5.16
CA ARG A 260 -6.03 21.38 -6.35
C ARG A 260 -6.82 20.08 -6.23
N GLY A 261 -6.17 18.96 -5.94
CA GLY A 261 -6.84 17.67 -5.82
C GLY A 261 -7.93 17.65 -4.74
N MET A 262 -7.69 18.30 -3.60
CA MET A 262 -8.69 18.47 -2.55
C MET A 262 -9.86 19.35 -2.98
N SER A 263 -9.60 20.40 -3.75
CA SER A 263 -10.67 21.28 -4.27
C SER A 263 -11.56 20.53 -5.28
N ASP A 264 -10.96 19.74 -6.17
CA ASP A 264 -11.67 18.91 -7.14
C ASP A 264 -12.53 17.84 -6.43
N LEU A 265 -11.97 17.20 -5.41
CA LEU A 265 -12.69 16.24 -4.56
C LEU A 265 -13.86 16.89 -3.81
N ALA A 266 -13.65 18.06 -3.20
CA ALA A 266 -14.71 18.81 -2.53
C ALA A 266 -15.84 19.20 -3.50
N GLY A 267 -15.49 19.57 -4.74
CA GLY A 267 -16.44 19.83 -5.82
C GLY A 267 -17.31 18.61 -6.14
N LEU A 268 -16.66 17.46 -6.39
CA LEU A 268 -17.35 16.20 -6.67
C LEU A 268 -18.32 15.81 -5.55
N LEU A 269 -17.89 15.93 -4.29
CA LEU A 269 -18.71 15.59 -3.12
C LEU A 269 -19.95 16.51 -3.01
N ARG A 270 -19.80 17.81 -3.24
CA ARG A 270 -20.92 18.75 -3.26
C ARG A 270 -21.92 18.46 -4.38
N GLU A 271 -21.43 18.20 -5.58
CA GLU A 271 -22.28 17.86 -6.73
C GLU A 271 -23.11 16.60 -6.50
N ALA A 272 -22.52 15.60 -5.84
CA ALA A 272 -23.19 14.35 -5.52
C ALA A 272 -24.17 14.46 -4.33
N GLY A 273 -24.15 15.56 -3.58
CA GLY A 273 -25.03 15.76 -2.43
C GLY A 273 -24.75 14.80 -1.28
N VAL A 274 -23.49 14.36 -1.10
CA VAL A 274 -23.11 13.56 0.07
C VAL A 274 -23.15 14.40 1.35
N GLU A 275 -23.01 13.75 2.51
CA GLU A 275 -22.98 14.40 3.82
C GLU A 275 -22.06 15.65 3.84
N PRO A 276 -22.55 16.83 4.25
CA PRO A 276 -21.83 18.11 4.11
C PRO A 276 -20.43 18.09 4.71
N TRP A 277 -20.26 17.42 5.85
CA TRP A 277 -18.99 17.34 6.57
C TRP A 277 -17.84 16.80 5.69
N LEU A 278 -18.11 15.90 4.73
CA LEU A 278 -17.09 15.37 3.83
C LEU A 278 -16.53 16.47 2.93
N SER A 279 -17.44 17.23 2.30
CA SER A 279 -17.08 18.29 1.37
C SER A 279 -16.48 19.51 2.07
N ASP A 280 -16.96 19.82 3.27
CA ASP A 280 -16.46 20.92 4.10
C ASP A 280 -15.05 20.59 4.62
N THR A 281 -14.82 19.36 5.10
CA THR A 281 -13.49 18.91 5.55
C THR A 281 -12.50 18.90 4.39
N ALA A 282 -12.90 18.41 3.21
CA ALA A 282 -12.04 18.46 2.03
C ALA A 282 -11.68 19.91 1.63
N THR A 283 -12.65 20.83 1.72
CA THR A 283 -12.42 22.26 1.45
C THR A 283 -11.46 22.88 2.47
N LEU A 284 -11.62 22.58 3.76
CA LEU A 284 -10.74 23.04 4.81
C LEU A 284 -9.30 22.55 4.59
N LEU A 285 -9.14 21.25 4.31
CA LEU A 285 -7.82 20.65 4.07
C LEU A 285 -7.11 21.21 2.83
N ALA A 286 -7.85 21.62 1.80
CA ALA A 286 -7.25 22.31 0.65
C ALA A 286 -6.47 23.57 1.08
N GLY A 287 -6.97 24.29 2.11
CA GLY A 287 -6.30 25.45 2.72
C GLY A 287 -5.17 25.11 3.68
N LEU A 288 -5.03 23.85 4.09
CA LEU A 288 -4.03 23.36 5.05
C LEU A 288 -2.94 22.49 4.38
N ALA A 289 -2.80 22.53 3.05
CA ALA A 289 -1.80 21.74 2.33
C ALA A 289 -0.36 22.01 2.79
N PHE A 290 -0.08 23.19 3.37
CA PHE A 290 1.22 23.58 3.89
C PHE A 290 1.43 23.27 5.37
N GLU A 291 0.47 22.60 6.03
CA GLU A 291 0.51 22.27 7.45
C GLU A 291 0.59 20.74 7.63
N PRO A 292 1.79 20.12 7.64
CA PRO A 292 1.96 18.66 7.73
C PRO A 292 1.18 18.01 8.87
N GLY A 293 1.08 18.70 10.01
CA GLY A 293 0.34 18.23 11.17
C GLY A 293 -1.14 17.99 10.91
N ALA A 294 -1.77 18.78 10.02
CA ALA A 294 -3.18 18.61 9.66
C ALA A 294 -3.42 17.23 9.01
N TRP A 295 -2.48 16.77 8.17
CA TRP A 295 -2.55 15.52 7.43
C TRP A 295 -2.33 14.27 8.27
N ARG A 296 -1.94 14.44 9.54
CA ARG A 296 -1.82 13.38 10.55
C ARG A 296 -2.99 13.37 11.55
N LEU A 297 -3.93 14.31 11.47
CA LEU A 297 -5.07 14.38 12.38
C LEU A 297 -6.06 13.24 12.13
N ALA A 298 -6.70 12.77 13.21
CA ALA A 298 -7.71 11.73 13.16
C ALA A 298 -8.89 12.11 12.24
N ASP A 299 -9.35 13.36 12.28
CA ASP A 299 -10.42 13.84 11.39
C ASP A 299 -10.04 13.78 9.90
N THR A 300 -8.77 14.01 9.59
CA THR A 300 -8.26 13.88 8.22
C THR A 300 -8.22 12.42 7.78
N GLN A 301 -7.80 11.52 8.67
CA GLN A 301 -7.86 10.09 8.40
C GLN A 301 -9.31 9.59 8.28
N ARG A 302 -10.24 10.12 9.07
CA ARG A 302 -11.67 9.82 8.98
C ARG A 302 -12.21 10.15 7.59
N LEU A 303 -11.82 11.30 7.04
CA LEU A 303 -12.15 11.67 5.67
C LEU A 303 -11.63 10.62 4.69
N TRP A 304 -10.36 10.20 4.79
CA TRP A 304 -9.81 9.16 3.91
C TRP A 304 -10.59 7.85 3.97
N LEU A 305 -10.87 7.35 5.17
CA LEU A 305 -11.58 6.08 5.35
C LEU A 305 -13.02 6.16 4.81
N ALA A 306 -13.71 7.27 5.02
CA ALA A 306 -15.04 7.49 4.45
C ALA A 306 -15.00 7.52 2.91
N LEU A 307 -14.01 8.20 2.32
CA LEU A 307 -13.89 8.29 0.87
C LEU A 307 -13.46 6.96 0.24
N ILE A 308 -12.59 6.19 0.91
CA ILE A 308 -12.25 4.82 0.52
C ILE A 308 -13.53 3.97 0.51
N GLY A 309 -14.42 4.15 1.49
CA GLY A 309 -15.72 3.48 1.56
C GLY A 309 -16.53 3.56 0.26
N PHE A 310 -16.56 4.74 -0.38
CA PHE A 310 -17.27 4.89 -1.67
C PHE A 310 -16.62 4.16 -2.85
N THR A 311 -15.37 3.71 -2.71
CA THR A 311 -14.62 3.01 -3.78
C THR A 311 -14.72 1.50 -3.69
N LEU A 312 -15.30 0.98 -2.60
CA LEU A 312 -15.49 -0.44 -2.38
C LEU A 312 -16.68 -0.95 -3.21
N PRO A 313 -16.64 -2.21 -3.67
CA PRO A 313 -17.81 -2.82 -4.32
C PRO A 313 -18.97 -2.91 -3.32
N ASP A 314 -20.20 -2.78 -3.80
CA ASP A 314 -21.39 -2.96 -2.96
C ASP A 314 -21.42 -4.39 -2.38
N GLU A 315 -21.67 -4.52 -1.07
CA GLU A 315 -21.69 -5.81 -0.36
C GLU A 315 -22.70 -6.82 -0.95
N ALA A 316 -23.67 -6.35 -1.73
CA ALA A 316 -24.68 -7.16 -2.42
C ALA A 316 -24.13 -8.00 -3.60
N GLU A 317 -22.89 -7.75 -4.06
CA GLU A 317 -22.27 -8.48 -5.18
C GLU A 317 -21.21 -9.51 -4.78
N ALA A 318 -20.93 -9.68 -3.48
CA ALA A 318 -20.08 -10.78 -3.05
C ALA A 318 -20.77 -12.12 -3.37
N PRO A 319 -20.17 -13.02 -4.18
CA PRO A 319 -20.77 -14.32 -4.40
C PRO A 319 -20.89 -15.01 -3.05
N SER A 320 -22.12 -15.32 -2.66
CA SER A 320 -22.43 -16.22 -1.56
C SER A 320 -21.48 -17.40 -1.64
N ALA A 321 -20.58 -17.53 -0.67
CA ALA A 321 -19.80 -18.73 -0.45
C ALA A 321 -20.76 -19.80 0.08
N ALA A 322 -21.67 -20.26 -0.78
CA ALA A 322 -22.52 -21.40 -0.52
C ALA A 322 -21.84 -22.65 -1.08
N SER A 323 -21.41 -23.47 -0.13
CA SER A 323 -21.13 -24.93 -0.17
C SER A 323 -19.99 -25.44 -1.03
#